data_AF-A0A6I6SKQ1-F1
#
_entry.id   AF-A0A6I6SKQ1-F1
#
_cell.length_a   1.000
_cell.length_b   1.000
_cell.length_c   1.000
_cell.angle_alpha   90.00
_cell.angle_beta   90.00
_cell.angle_gamma   90.00
#
_symmetry.space_group_name_H-M   'P 1'
#
loop_
_entity.id
_entity.type
_entity.pdbx_description
1 polymer ?
#
loop_
_entity_poly.entity_id
_entity_poly.type
_entity_poly.pdbx_seq_one_letter_code
_entity_poly.pdbx_strand_id
1 'polypeptide(L)'
;MEFEQLKHFVTHHDNFEVRVITHSGSHCYQVELEDVEGGRHLLTRRGKPTVFRSLEDVYLELQRAGIHRAFLVQHVPQDEVVGREAHYHDPLTSRMPLVF
;
A
#
# COMPACT_ATOMS: atom_id res chain seq x y z
N MET A 1 -0.95 -9.93 -6.28
CA MET A 1 -1.94 -9.72 -7.36
C MET A 1 -1.25 -8.95 -8.48
N GLU A 2 -1.45 -9.33 -9.74
CA GLU A 2 -0.84 -8.60 -10.86
C GLU A 2 -1.50 -7.24 -11.09
N PHE A 3 -0.71 -6.24 -11.50
CA PHE A 3 -1.22 -4.88 -11.71
C PHE A 3 -2.34 -4.80 -12.76
N GLU A 4 -2.29 -5.63 -13.80
CA GLU A 4 -3.38 -5.70 -14.79
C GLU A 4 -4.68 -6.27 -14.19
N GLN A 5 -4.58 -7.15 -13.18
CA GLN A 5 -5.74 -7.71 -12.48
C GLN A 5 -6.40 -6.67 -11.56
N LEU A 6 -5.63 -5.70 -11.06
CA LEU A 6 -6.15 -4.63 -10.20
C LEU A 6 -7.26 -3.84 -10.90
N LYS A 7 -7.09 -3.50 -12.18
CA LYS A 7 -8.11 -2.79 -12.96
C LYS A 7 -9.43 -3.54 -12.98
N HIS A 8 -9.37 -4.85 -13.25
CA HIS A 8 -10.55 -5.71 -13.22
C HIS A 8 -11.10 -5.88 -11.80
N PHE A 9 -10.26 -5.92 -10.78
CA PHE A 9 -10.70 -6.04 -9.39
C PHE A 9 -11.51 -4.81 -8.96
N VAL A 10 -10.99 -3.61 -9.22
CA VAL A 10 -11.59 -2.32 -8.88
C VAL A 10 -12.96 -2.11 -9.54
N THR A 11 -13.18 -2.66 -10.75
CA THR A 11 -14.49 -2.53 -11.42
C THR A 11 -15.57 -3.47 -10.87
N HIS A 12 -15.21 -4.51 -10.12
CA HIS A 12 -16.14 -5.55 -9.63
C HIS A 12 -16.32 -5.56 -8.12
N HIS A 13 -15.46 -4.85 -7.37
CA HIS A 13 -15.49 -4.80 -5.92
C HIS A 13 -15.47 -3.35 -5.48
N ASP A 14 -16.43 -2.94 -4.65
CA ASP A 14 -16.53 -1.55 -4.17
C ASP A 14 -15.90 -1.35 -2.79
N ASN A 15 -15.60 -2.44 -2.08
CA ASN A 15 -15.10 -2.43 -0.71
C ASN A 15 -13.68 -2.98 -0.68
N PHE A 16 -12.69 -2.12 -0.89
CA PHE A 16 -11.28 -2.47 -0.74
C PHE A 16 -10.49 -1.21 -0.38
N GLU A 17 -9.28 -1.42 0.12
CA GLU A 17 -8.37 -0.34 0.46
C GLU A 17 -7.06 -0.48 -0.30
N VAL A 18 -6.63 0.62 -0.93
CA VAL A 18 -5.31 0.69 -1.56
C VAL A 18 -4.34 1.35 -0.60
N ARG A 19 -3.25 0.64 -0.30
CA ARG A 19 -2.23 1.05 0.67
C ARG A 19 -0.91 1.24 -0.07
N VAL A 20 -0.37 2.46 -0.04
CA VAL A 20 0.97 2.78 -0.53
C VAL A 20 1.93 2.62 0.64
N ILE A 21 2.74 1.57 0.63
CA ILE A 21 3.67 1.24 1.71
C ILE A 21 5.01 1.91 1.45
N THR A 22 5.55 2.59 2.45
CA THR A 22 6.91 3.13 2.43
C THR A 22 7.65 2.78 3.72
N HIS A 23 8.97 2.63 3.66
CA HIS A 23 9.81 2.30 4.81
C HIS A 23 10.59 3.53 5.26
N SER A 24 10.74 3.74 6.58
CA SER A 24 11.58 4.83 7.10
C SER A 24 13.01 4.75 6.55
N GLY A 25 13.48 5.84 5.94
CA GLY A 25 14.81 5.92 5.35
C GLY A 25 14.94 5.34 3.93
N SER A 26 13.84 4.84 3.34
CA SER A 26 13.82 4.37 1.95
C SER A 26 12.91 5.25 1.09
N HIS A 27 13.42 5.77 -0.02
CA HIS A 27 12.61 6.43 -1.07
C HIS A 27 12.01 5.39 -2.01
N CYS A 28 11.43 4.34 -1.45
CA CYS A 28 10.75 3.29 -2.20
C CYS A 28 9.32 3.16 -1.73
N TYR A 29 8.43 2.94 -2.69
CA TYR A 29 7.01 2.77 -2.45
C TYR A 29 6.55 1.45 -3.07
N GLN A 30 5.77 0.72 -2.32
CA GLN A 30 5.06 -0.46 -2.79
C GLN A 30 3.57 -0.22 -2.66
N VAL A 31 2.78 -1.00 -3.38
CA VAL A 31 1.32 -0.86 -3.33
C VAL A 31 0.74 -2.21 -2.96
N GLU A 32 -0.13 -2.19 -1.96
CA GLU A 32 -0.92 -3.33 -1.50
C GLU A 32 -2.40 -3.01 -1.66
N LEU A 33 -3.19 -4.03 -1.95
CA LEU A 33 -4.63 -3.97 -1.84
C LEU A 33 -5.07 -4.82 -0.64
N GLU A 34 -5.85 -4.24 0.25
CA GLU A 34 -6.53 -4.96 1.33
C GLU A 34 -8.00 -5.14 0.93
N ASP A 35 -8.45 -6.39 0.87
CA ASP A 35 -9.85 -6.72 0.61
C ASP A 35 -10.71 -6.66 1.88
N VAL A 36 -12.03 -6.82 1.74
CA VAL A 36 -12.97 -6.83 2.88
C VAL A 36 -12.73 -7.93 3.90
N GLU A 37 -12.08 -9.01 3.49
CA GLU A 37 -11.77 -10.15 4.36
C GLU A 37 -10.47 -9.90 5.14
N GLY A 38 -9.80 -8.76 4.92
CA GLY A 38 -8.52 -8.40 5.51
C GLY A 38 -7.33 -9.04 4.78
N GLY A 39 -7.56 -9.68 3.64
CA GLY A 39 -6.53 -10.25 2.79
C GLY A 39 -5.69 -9.15 2.14
N ARG A 40 -4.38 -9.19 2.35
CA ARG A 40 -3.43 -8.24 1.74
C ARG A 40 -2.76 -8.82 0.52
N HIS A 41 -2.87 -8.10 -0.58
CA HIS A 41 -2.37 -8.48 -1.89
C HIS A 41 -1.35 -7.46 -2.38
N LEU A 42 -0.07 -7.82 -2.31
CA LEU A 42 1.00 -7.01 -2.88
C LEU A 42 0.84 -6.93 -4.41
N LEU A 43 0.95 -5.72 -4.96
CA LEU A 43 0.90 -5.53 -6.40
C LEU A 43 2.21 -5.99 -7.04
N THR A 44 2.07 -6.91 -7.99
CA THR A 44 3.17 -7.48 -8.75
C THR A 44 3.06 -7.11 -10.22
N ARG A 45 4.18 -7.12 -10.92
CA ARG A 45 4.27 -7.03 -12.37
C ARG A 45 5.16 -8.16 -12.87
N ARG A 46 4.61 -9.03 -13.71
CA ARG A 46 5.28 -10.26 -14.20
C ARG A 46 5.79 -11.13 -13.03
N GLY A 47 4.99 -11.25 -11.97
CA GLY A 47 5.30 -12.05 -10.78
C GLY A 47 6.32 -11.42 -9.82
N LYS A 48 6.79 -10.20 -10.07
CA LYS A 48 7.72 -9.50 -9.18
C LYS A 48 7.03 -8.35 -8.46
N PRO A 49 7.33 -8.10 -7.17
CA PRO A 49 6.83 -6.91 -6.46
C PRO A 49 7.10 -5.62 -7.24
N THR A 50 6.07 -4.82 -7.41
CA THR A 50 6.24 -3.49 -8.02
C THR A 50 6.80 -2.54 -6.97
N VAL A 51 7.92 -1.90 -7.30
CA VAL A 51 8.57 -0.90 -6.45
C VAL A 51 8.70 0.39 -7.24
N PHE A 52 8.15 1.46 -6.68
CA PHE A 52 8.23 2.82 -7.21
C PHE A 52 9.29 3.60 -6.47
N ARG A 53 9.91 4.57 -7.15
CA ARG A 53 10.95 5.44 -6.57
C ARG A 53 10.41 6.79 -6.10
N SER A 54 9.18 7.12 -6.47
CA SER A 54 8.51 8.37 -6.13
C SER A 54 7.03 8.11 -5.84
N LEU A 55 6.38 9.01 -5.09
CA LEU A 55 4.93 8.94 -4.88
C LEU A 55 4.19 9.34 -6.16
N GLU A 56 4.77 10.23 -6.97
CA GLU A 56 4.23 10.67 -8.24
C GLU A 56 4.06 9.50 -9.21
N ASP A 57 5.03 8.58 -9.28
CA ASP A 57 4.93 7.37 -10.10
C ASP A 57 3.80 6.46 -9.60
N VAL A 58 3.60 6.37 -8.28
CA VAL A 58 2.50 5.62 -7.69
C VAL A 58 1.17 6.24 -8.10
N TYR A 59 1.02 7.56 -7.97
CA TYR A 59 -0.23 8.26 -8.30
C TYR A 59 -0.61 8.06 -9.76
N LEU A 60 0.35 8.20 -10.68
CA LEU A 60 0.11 8.02 -12.10
C LEU A 60 -0.40 6.60 -12.42
N GLU A 61 0.21 5.58 -11.80
CA GLU A 61 -0.21 4.20 -12.03
C GLU A 61 -1.57 3.89 -11.38
N LEU A 62 -1.84 4.39 -10.18
CA LEU A 62 -3.14 4.23 -9.52
C LEU A 62 -4.26 4.92 -10.32
N GLN A 63 -4.02 6.14 -10.81
CA GLN A 63 -4.97 6.87 -11.64
C GLN A 63 -5.24 6.12 -12.96
N ARG A 64 -4.20 5.57 -13.61
CA ARG A 64 -4.34 4.70 -14.80
C ARG A 64 -5.11 3.42 -14.52
N ALA A 65 -5.14 2.97 -13.27
CA ALA A 65 -5.91 1.81 -12.82
C ALA A 65 -7.35 2.15 -12.40
N GLY A 66 -7.76 3.43 -12.46
CA GLY A 66 -9.08 3.87 -12.03
C GLY A 66 -9.23 4.01 -10.51
N ILE A 67 -8.12 4.05 -9.78
CA ILE A 67 -8.09 4.23 -8.34
C ILE A 67 -7.95 5.71 -8.03
N HIS A 68 -8.88 6.23 -7.23
CA HIS A 68 -8.94 7.66 -6.85
C HIS A 68 -8.67 7.90 -5.36
N ARG A 69 -8.52 6.81 -4.59
CA ARG A 69 -8.31 6.85 -3.14
C ARG A 69 -7.30 5.80 -2.75
N ALA A 70 -6.29 6.22 -1.99
CA ALA A 70 -5.34 5.33 -1.35
C ALA A 70 -4.91 5.91 -0.01
N PHE A 71 -4.20 5.12 0.79
CA PHE A 71 -3.55 5.58 2.01
C PHE A 71 -2.06 5.38 1.92
N LEU A 72 -1.27 6.42 2.16
CA LEU A 72 0.14 6.28 2.43
C LEU A 72 0.32 5.72 3.83
N VAL A 73 0.99 4.58 3.93
CA VAL A 73 1.28 3.86 5.16
C VAL A 73 2.78 3.83 5.34
N GLN A 74 3.27 4.53 6.37
CA GLN A 74 4.67 4.50 6.73
C GLN A 74 4.93 3.33 7.69
N HIS A 75 5.73 2.35 7.25
CA HIS A 75 6.17 1.24 8.06
C HIS A 75 7.44 1.65 8.82
N VAL A 76 7.36 1.68 10.15
CA VAL A 76 8.51 1.88 11.03
C VAL A 76 9.12 0.50 11.31
N PRO A 77 10.42 0.27 11.05
CA PRO A 77 11.10 -0.95 11.43
C PRO A 77 10.98 -1.19 12.94
N GLN A 78 10.67 -2.43 13.31
CA GLN A 78 10.53 -2.84 14.71
C GLN A 78 11.81 -2.64 15.54
N ASP A 79 12.98 -2.56 14.91
CA ASP A 79 14.29 -2.40 15.57
C ASP A 79 14.54 -1.01 16.19
N GLU A 80 13.69 0.00 15.94
CA GLU A 80 13.72 1.28 16.65
C GLU A 80 12.80 1.33 17.89
N VAL A 81 12.17 0.21 18.28
CA VAL A 81 11.29 0.12 19.46
C VAL A 81 11.95 -0.66 20.59
N VAL A 82 13.17 -0.27 20.99
CA VAL A 82 13.74 -0.74 22.25
C VAL A 82 13.13 0.07 23.40
N GLY A 83 12.24 -0.56 24.18
CA GLY A 83 11.98 -0.10 25.56
C GLY A 83 10.53 -0.07 26.05
N ARG A 84 9.54 -0.55 25.31
CA ARG A 84 8.20 -0.83 25.87
C ARG A 84 7.63 -2.10 25.26
N GLU A 85 7.22 -3.04 26.12
CA GLU A 85 6.33 -4.13 25.73
C GLU A 85 5.08 -3.52 25.08
N ALA A 86 5.07 -3.49 23.76
CA ALA A 86 3.96 -2.97 23.00
C ALA A 86 2.96 -4.11 22.82
N HIS A 87 2.03 -4.24 23.78
CA HIS A 87 0.73 -4.88 23.55
C HIS A 87 -0.13 -4.04 22.60
N TYR A 88 0.41 -3.68 21.44
CA TYR A 88 -0.31 -3.00 20.38
C TYR A 88 -0.43 -3.98 19.22
N HIS A 89 -1.65 -4.51 19.04
CA HIS A 89 -2.02 -5.34 17.89
C HIS A 89 -1.98 -4.58 16.55
N ASP A 90 -1.55 -3.32 16.54
CA ASP A 90 -1.35 -2.51 15.35
C ASP A 90 -0.07 -1.67 15.54
N PRO A 91 1.01 -1.86 14.75
CA PRO A 91 2.12 -0.93 14.77
C PRO A 91 1.57 0.48 14.44
N LEU A 92 2.09 1.51 15.12
CA LEU A 92 1.75 2.92 14.90
C LEU A 92 2.07 3.32 13.45
N THR A 93 1.20 2.92 12.54
CA THR A 93 1.28 3.19 11.11
C THR A 93 0.59 4.53 10.91
N SER A 94 1.38 5.57 10.65
CA SER A 94 0.81 6.82 10.16
C SER A 94 0.12 6.52 8.83
N ARG A 95 -1.20 6.75 8.79
CA ARG A 95 -2.05 6.55 7.60
C ARG A 95 -2.47 7.90 7.09
N MET A 96 -1.86 8.35 6.00
CA MET A 96 -2.19 9.61 5.36
C MET A 96 -3.08 9.35 4.14
N PRO A 97 -4.28 9.94 4.05
CA PRO A 97 -5.12 9.78 2.88
C PRO A 97 -4.45 10.46 1.67
N LEU A 98 -4.44 9.73 0.56
CA LEU A 98 -4.02 10.21 -0.75
C LEU A 98 -5.28 10.35 -1.62
N VAL A 99 -5.50 11.56 -2.12
CA VAL A 99 -6.65 11.91 -2.95
C VAL A 99 -6.12 12.54 -4.23
N PHE A 100 -6.54 12.00 -5.37
CA PHE A 100 -6.11 12.41 -6.72
C PHE A 100 -7.25 12.27 -7.73
#